data_AF-A0A662AIA3-F1
#
_entry.id   AF-A0A662AIA3-F1
#
_cell.length_a   1.000
_cell.length_b   1.000
_cell.length_c   1.000
_cell.angle_alpha   90.00
_cell.angle_beta   90.00
_cell.angle_gamma   90.00
#
_symmetry.space_group_name_H-M   'P 1'
#
loop_
_entity.id
_entity.type
_entity.pdbx_description
1 polymer ?
#
loop_
_entity_poly.entity_id
_entity_poly.type
_entity_poly.pdbx_seq_one_letter_code
_entity_poly.pdbx_strand_id
1 'polypeptide(L)'
;MQQQNFISRSVFPVVLVLAIAIISFFGYSGSQSIENDKIRAVVALIFGTTYFLSITFGPFYVYTIGYVKGSLLKERILASSLTPFLWMTKEVFRLTHSHPFLESLYWYLSPLHLWLIMFIGLELGAATLIARKILKNRGEVKIVMSPAPLIVMGVSLFLVIGAYAWGKGENLYVMFLEGYRILFGSGLS
;
A
#
# COMPACT_ATOMS: atom_id res chain seq x y z
N MET A 1 -30.28 -4.35 9.09
CA MET A 1 -29.09 -5.22 8.99
C MET A 1 -28.58 -5.50 10.38
N GLN A 2 -28.49 -6.78 10.80
CA GLN A 2 -27.71 -7.13 11.99
C GLN A 2 -26.26 -6.72 11.72
N GLN A 3 -25.73 -5.81 12.54
CA GLN A 3 -24.33 -5.43 12.42
C GLN A 3 -23.49 -6.67 12.72
N GLN A 4 -22.73 -7.18 11.73
CA GLN A 4 -21.74 -8.23 11.99
C GLN A 4 -20.72 -7.73 13.03
N ASN A 5 -19.98 -8.58 13.73
CA ASN A 5 -19.02 -8.07 14.73
C ASN A 5 -17.85 -7.32 14.08
N PHE A 6 -17.32 -6.26 14.72
CA PHE A 6 -16.19 -5.44 14.20
C PHE A 6 -15.03 -6.30 13.65
N ILE A 7 -14.73 -7.41 14.34
CA ILE A 7 -13.70 -8.39 13.95
C ILE A 7 -13.94 -8.92 12.53
N SER A 8 -15.16 -9.31 12.18
CA SER A 8 -15.44 -9.88 10.85
C SER A 8 -15.49 -8.82 9.75
N ARG A 9 -15.77 -7.55 10.11
CA ARG A 9 -15.87 -6.42 9.18
C ARG A 9 -14.52 -5.88 8.77
N SER A 10 -13.62 -5.70 9.74
CA SER A 10 -12.38 -4.94 9.56
C SER A 10 -11.13 -5.74 9.87
N VAL A 11 -11.12 -6.57 10.92
CA VAL A 11 -9.91 -7.30 11.34
C VAL A 11 -9.61 -8.47 10.41
N PHE A 12 -10.61 -9.29 10.08
CA PHE A 12 -10.40 -10.48 9.26
C PHE A 12 -9.80 -10.18 7.86
N PRO A 13 -10.32 -9.23 7.06
CA PRO A 13 -9.72 -8.92 5.76
C PRO A 13 -8.27 -8.44 5.86
N VAL A 14 -7.95 -7.67 6.91
CA VAL A 14 -6.60 -7.18 7.18
C VAL A 14 -5.67 -8.34 7.52
N VAL A 15 -6.05 -9.20 8.46
CA VAL A 15 -5.27 -10.38 8.86
C VAL A 15 -5.04 -11.30 7.67
N LEU A 16 -6.05 -11.49 6.81
CA LEU A 16 -5.93 -12.30 5.61
C LEU A 16 -4.85 -11.75 4.66
N VAL A 17 -4.96 -10.47 4.27
CA VAL A 17 -3.99 -9.82 3.37
C VAL A 17 -2.59 -9.81 3.99
N LEU A 18 -2.50 -9.51 5.29
CA LEU A 18 -1.24 -9.48 6.02
C LEU A 18 -0.60 -10.87 6.08
N ALA A 19 -1.37 -11.93 6.34
CA ALA A 19 -0.88 -13.30 6.35
C ALA A 19 -0.34 -13.70 4.97
N ILE A 20 -1.05 -13.37 3.89
CA ILE A 20 -0.57 -13.63 2.52
C ILE A 20 0.74 -12.89 2.26
N ALA A 21 0.82 -11.61 2.65
CA ALA A 21 2.03 -10.81 2.49
C ALA A 21 3.21 -11.39 3.30
N ILE A 22 3.00 -11.82 4.54
CA ILE A 22 4.04 -12.41 5.39
C ILE A 22 4.52 -13.75 4.82
N ILE A 23 3.61 -14.65 4.47
CA ILE A 23 3.96 -15.95 3.88
C ILE A 23 4.73 -15.74 2.57
N SER A 24 4.29 -14.78 1.76
CA SER A 24 4.95 -14.47 0.49
C SER A 24 6.31 -13.82 0.67
N PHE A 25 6.48 -12.97 1.69
CA PHE A 25 7.79 -12.44 2.05
C PHE A 25 8.77 -13.55 2.42
N PHE A 26 8.39 -14.46 3.31
CA PHE A 26 9.26 -15.57 3.71
C PHE A 26 9.55 -16.53 2.56
N GLY A 27 8.58 -16.82 1.69
CA GLY A 27 8.80 -17.62 0.49
C GLY A 27 9.77 -16.96 -0.49
N TYR A 28 9.66 -15.65 -0.69
CA TYR A 28 10.57 -14.88 -1.54
C TYR A 28 11.98 -14.79 -0.94
N SER A 29 12.11 -14.51 0.35
CA SER A 29 13.42 -14.47 1.02
C SER A 29 14.07 -15.85 1.07
N GLY A 30 13.31 -16.90 1.37
CA GLY A 30 13.79 -18.27 1.41
C GLY A 30 14.23 -18.81 0.05
N SER A 31 13.73 -18.25 -1.06
CA SER A 31 14.16 -18.67 -2.39
C SER A 31 15.65 -18.43 -2.62
N GLN A 32 16.26 -17.48 -1.91
CA GLN A 32 17.70 -17.19 -2.03
C GLN A 32 18.59 -18.36 -1.62
N SER A 33 18.11 -19.25 -0.74
CA SER A 33 18.85 -20.44 -0.30
C SER A 33 18.75 -21.62 -1.28
N ILE A 34 18.01 -21.50 -2.37
CA ILE A 34 17.85 -22.56 -3.38
C ILE A 34 19.03 -22.52 -4.35
N GLU A 35 19.80 -23.61 -4.40
CA GLU A 35 20.96 -23.75 -5.30
C GLU A 35 20.56 -23.84 -6.77
N ASN A 36 19.42 -24.48 -7.07
CA ASN A 36 18.94 -24.62 -8.45
C ASN A 36 18.36 -23.29 -8.97
N ASP A 37 19.04 -22.67 -9.92
CA ASP A 37 18.67 -21.37 -10.48
C ASP A 37 17.26 -21.30 -11.05
N LYS A 38 16.81 -22.36 -11.74
CA LYS A 38 15.46 -22.39 -12.35
C LYS A 38 14.38 -22.44 -11.28
N ILE A 39 14.56 -23.30 -10.27
CA ILE A 39 13.61 -23.42 -9.16
C ILE A 39 13.62 -22.12 -8.35
N ARG A 40 14.79 -21.57 -8.05
CA ARG A 40 14.94 -20.27 -7.38
C ARG A 40 14.16 -19.17 -8.09
N ALA A 41 14.32 -19.05 -9.41
CA ALA A 41 13.65 -18.02 -10.20
C ALA A 41 12.12 -18.18 -10.17
N VAL A 42 11.59 -19.39 -10.30
CA VAL A 42 10.15 -19.66 -10.26
C VAL A 42 9.58 -19.33 -8.88
N VAL A 43 10.23 -19.78 -7.81
CA VAL A 43 9.79 -19.51 -6.43
C VAL A 43 9.84 -18.00 -6.14
N ALA A 44 10.93 -17.33 -6.52
CA ALA A 44 11.07 -15.88 -6.36
C ALA A 44 9.99 -15.11 -7.14
N LEU A 45 9.66 -15.55 -8.36
CA LEU A 45 8.62 -14.91 -9.16
C LEU A 45 7.24 -15.04 -8.51
N ILE A 46 6.83 -16.26 -8.13
CA ILE A 46 5.49 -16.50 -7.54
C ILE A 46 5.33 -15.73 -6.24
N PHE A 47 6.28 -15.89 -5.31
CA PHE A 47 6.17 -15.25 -4.00
C PHE A 47 6.45 -13.74 -4.06
N GLY A 48 7.39 -13.30 -4.89
CA GLY A 48 7.67 -11.88 -5.09
C GLY A 48 6.47 -11.14 -5.70
N THR A 49 5.85 -11.70 -6.74
CA THR A 49 4.63 -11.13 -7.33
C THR A 49 3.47 -11.14 -6.34
N THR A 50 3.25 -12.24 -5.61
CA THR A 50 2.16 -12.32 -4.63
C THR A 50 2.36 -11.34 -3.47
N TYR A 51 3.61 -11.17 -3.02
CA TYR A 51 3.97 -10.18 -2.01
C TYR A 51 3.68 -8.76 -2.49
N PHE A 52 4.14 -8.43 -3.70
CA PHE A 52 3.88 -7.13 -4.33
C PHE A 52 2.37 -6.87 -4.47
N LEU A 53 1.61 -7.81 -5.00
CA LEU A 53 0.16 -7.66 -5.16
C LEU A 53 -0.56 -7.49 -3.81
N SER A 54 -0.10 -8.17 -2.77
CA SER A 54 -0.71 -8.07 -1.43
C SER A 54 -0.47 -6.71 -0.80
N ILE A 55 0.71 -6.11 -1.00
CA ILE A 55 1.02 -4.76 -0.50
C ILE A 55 0.29 -3.70 -1.32
N THR A 56 0.35 -3.83 -2.64
CA THR A 56 -0.13 -2.83 -3.59
C THR A 56 -1.66 -2.82 -3.69
N PHE A 57 -2.30 -3.98 -3.80
CA PHE A 57 -3.76 -4.14 -3.98
C PHE A 57 -4.52 -4.67 -2.75
N GLY A 58 -3.79 -4.99 -1.68
CA GLY A 58 -4.38 -5.27 -0.38
C GLY A 58 -5.34 -4.18 0.13
N PRO A 59 -4.96 -2.88 0.06
CA PRO A 59 -5.80 -1.79 0.50
C PRO A 59 -7.14 -1.74 -0.23
N PHE A 60 -7.14 -1.89 -1.56
CA PHE A 60 -8.36 -2.01 -2.38
C PHE A 60 -9.31 -3.11 -1.88
N TYR A 61 -8.80 -4.33 -1.64
CA TYR A 61 -9.60 -5.46 -1.16
C TYR A 61 -10.17 -5.19 0.24
N VAL A 62 -9.31 -4.83 1.19
CA VAL A 62 -9.70 -4.58 2.59
C VAL A 62 -10.74 -3.47 2.68
N TYR A 63 -10.53 -2.37 1.95
CA TYR A 63 -11.45 -1.24 1.92
C TYR A 63 -12.80 -1.64 1.34
N THR A 64 -12.82 -2.37 0.22
CA THR A 64 -14.06 -2.82 -0.44
C THR A 64 -14.88 -3.72 0.48
N ILE A 65 -14.25 -4.73 1.09
CA ILE A 65 -14.94 -5.65 2.01
C ILE A 65 -15.42 -4.91 3.27
N GLY A 66 -14.58 -4.04 3.85
CA GLY A 66 -14.95 -3.23 4.99
C GLY A 66 -16.14 -2.31 4.69
N TYR A 67 -16.18 -1.71 3.50
CA TYR A 67 -17.31 -0.89 3.04
C TYR A 67 -18.59 -1.71 2.91
N VAL A 68 -18.55 -2.83 2.20
CA VAL A 68 -19.72 -3.68 1.97
C VAL A 68 -20.27 -4.27 3.28
N LYS A 69 -19.41 -4.48 4.28
CA LYS A 69 -19.79 -4.93 5.62
C LYS A 69 -20.19 -3.80 6.58
N GLY A 70 -20.25 -2.55 6.11
CA GLY A 70 -20.72 -1.41 6.90
C GLY A 70 -19.73 -0.88 7.95
N SER A 71 -18.42 -1.00 7.70
CA SER A 71 -17.39 -0.38 8.55
C SER A 71 -17.39 1.14 8.37
N LEU A 72 -16.98 1.88 9.42
CA LEU A 72 -16.89 3.34 9.38
C LEU A 72 -15.80 3.80 8.41
N LEU A 73 -15.85 5.06 7.95
CA LEU A 73 -14.84 5.61 7.04
C LEU A 73 -13.42 5.53 7.63
N LYS A 74 -13.24 5.97 8.87
CA LYS A 74 -11.95 5.95 9.56
C LYS A 74 -11.41 4.52 9.69
N GLU A 75 -12.26 3.58 10.10
CA GLU A 75 -11.89 2.16 10.24
C GLU A 75 -11.42 1.57 8.91
N ARG A 76 -12.14 1.84 7.82
CA ARG A 76 -11.78 1.33 6.48
C ARG A 76 -10.44 1.86 6.02
N ILE A 77 -10.20 3.16 6.18
CA ILE A 77 -8.94 3.80 5.80
C ILE A 77 -7.78 3.22 6.61
N LEU A 78 -7.93 3.16 7.94
CA LEU A 78 -6.87 2.63 8.82
C LEU A 78 -6.60 1.13 8.54
N ALA A 79 -7.66 0.34 8.37
CA ALA A 79 -7.55 -1.08 8.05
C ALA A 79 -6.86 -1.30 6.70
N SER A 80 -7.27 -0.59 5.65
CA SER A 80 -6.68 -0.73 4.32
C SER A 80 -5.22 -0.28 4.27
N SER A 81 -4.84 0.71 5.08
CA SER A 81 -3.47 1.23 5.12
C SER A 81 -2.52 0.40 5.99
N LEU A 82 -3.01 -0.57 6.77
CA LEU A 82 -2.16 -1.28 7.73
C LEU A 82 -1.08 -2.12 7.04
N THR A 83 -1.45 -2.92 6.03
CA THR A 83 -0.48 -3.76 5.29
C THR A 83 0.63 -2.94 4.63
N PRO A 84 0.33 -1.91 3.80
CA PRO A 84 1.38 -1.10 3.21
C PRO A 84 2.17 -0.34 4.27
N PHE A 85 1.54 0.16 5.34
CA PHE A 85 2.27 0.81 6.43
C PHE A 85 3.29 -0.12 7.09
N LEU A 86 2.90 -1.36 7.43
CA LEU A 86 3.81 -2.36 8.00
C LEU A 86 4.96 -2.70 7.04
N TRP A 87 4.68 -2.75 5.73
CA TRP A 87 5.73 -2.92 4.73
C TRP A 87 6.70 -1.73 4.73
N MET A 88 6.20 -0.49 4.69
CA MET A 88 7.01 0.73 4.76
C MET A 88 7.87 0.75 6.03
N THR A 89 7.28 0.42 7.18
CA THR A 89 7.99 0.34 8.46
C THR A 89 9.09 -0.72 8.44
N LYS A 90 8.83 -1.90 7.85
CA LYS A 90 9.84 -2.94 7.69
C LYS A 90 11.01 -2.47 6.81
N GLU A 91 10.74 -1.76 5.71
CA GLU A 91 11.78 -1.19 4.86
C GLU A 91 12.61 -0.13 5.58
N VAL A 92 11.97 0.76 6.34
CA VAL A 92 12.66 1.78 7.16
C VAL A 92 13.46 1.14 8.29
N PHE A 93 12.91 0.14 8.97
CA PHE A 93 13.62 -0.58 10.04
C PHE A 93 14.87 -1.30 9.51
N ARG A 94 14.84 -1.80 8.27
CA ARG A 94 16.04 -2.38 7.65
C ARG A 94 17.17 -1.35 7.50
N LEU A 95 16.85 -0.07 7.30
CA LEU A 95 17.84 1.00 7.15
C LEU A 95 18.51 1.38 8.47
N THR A 96 17.92 1.07 9.63
CA THR A 96 18.53 1.37 10.93
C THR A 96 19.78 0.55 11.20
N HIS A 97 20.04 -0.49 10.40
CA HIS A 97 21.31 -1.23 10.43
C HIS A 97 22.48 -0.43 9.87
N SER A 98 22.21 0.53 8.97
CA SER A 98 23.24 1.31 8.27
C SER A 98 23.21 2.80 8.62
N HIS A 99 22.09 3.30 9.13
CA HIS A 99 21.86 4.72 9.40
C HIS A 99 21.32 4.95 10.82
N PRO A 100 21.61 6.12 11.43
CA PRO A 100 20.93 6.57 12.63
C PRO A 100 19.40 6.51 12.50
N PHE A 101 18.72 6.35 13.63
CA PHE A 101 17.26 6.21 13.67
C PHE A 101 16.54 7.41 13.05
N LEU A 102 16.99 8.64 13.32
CA LEU A 102 16.39 9.86 12.77
C LEU A 102 16.51 9.94 11.24
N GLU A 103 17.67 9.55 10.69
CA GLU A 103 17.86 9.46 9.23
C GLU A 103 16.94 8.41 8.62
N SER A 104 16.77 7.27 9.29
CA SER A 104 15.87 6.20 8.83
C SER A 104 14.42 6.69 8.75
N LEU A 105 13.96 7.54 9.69
CA LEU A 105 12.62 8.13 9.63
C LEU A 105 12.40 9.02 8.40
N TYR A 106 13.43 9.71 7.91
CA TYR A 106 13.35 10.51 6.69
C TYR A 106 12.96 9.66 5.47
N TRP A 107 13.34 8.38 5.44
CA TRP A 107 13.02 7.46 4.35
C TRP A 107 11.54 7.11 4.23
N TYR A 108 10.68 7.41 5.22
CA TYR A 108 9.23 7.39 5.02
C TYR A 108 8.77 8.37 3.93
N LEU A 109 9.52 9.44 3.70
CA LEU A 109 9.28 10.42 2.65
C LEU A 109 9.96 10.07 1.33
N SER A 110 10.54 8.86 1.22
CA SER A 110 11.15 8.42 -0.03
C SER A 110 10.10 8.43 -1.16
N PRO A 111 10.51 8.69 -2.41
CA PRO A 111 9.59 8.70 -3.54
C PRO A 111 8.75 7.42 -3.60
N LEU A 112 9.36 6.24 -3.38
CA LEU A 112 8.66 4.95 -3.39
C LEU A 112 7.47 4.92 -2.41
N HIS A 113 7.65 5.44 -1.19
CA HIS A 113 6.58 5.51 -0.19
C HIS A 113 5.50 6.54 -0.56
N LEU A 114 5.89 7.70 -1.09
CA LEU A 114 4.94 8.70 -1.58
C LEU A 114 4.08 8.15 -2.72
N TRP A 115 4.72 7.44 -3.65
CA TRP A 115 4.06 6.75 -4.75
C TRP A 115 3.03 5.73 -4.25
N LEU A 116 3.39 4.93 -3.25
CA LEU A 116 2.47 3.98 -2.63
C LEU A 116 1.27 4.68 -1.97
N ILE A 117 1.48 5.80 -1.27
CA ILE A 117 0.40 6.58 -0.65
C ILE A 117 -0.57 7.14 -1.70
N MET A 118 -0.04 7.70 -2.80
CA MET A 118 -0.86 8.19 -3.90
C MET A 118 -1.65 7.04 -4.54
N PHE A 119 -1.01 5.89 -4.74
CA PHE A 119 -1.67 4.70 -5.28
C PHE A 119 -2.79 4.21 -4.37
N ILE A 120 -2.57 4.14 -3.05
CA ILE A 120 -3.60 3.84 -2.06
C ILE A 120 -4.79 4.78 -2.21
N GLY A 121 -4.57 6.10 -2.35
CA GLY A 121 -5.63 7.07 -2.61
C GLY A 121 -6.50 6.70 -3.82
N LEU A 122 -5.89 6.34 -4.94
CA LEU A 122 -6.57 5.87 -6.15
C LEU A 122 -7.41 4.61 -5.85
N GLU A 123 -6.84 3.65 -5.12
CA GLU A 123 -7.51 2.41 -4.74
C GLU A 123 -8.74 2.64 -3.87
N LEU A 124 -8.66 3.51 -2.85
CA LEU A 124 -9.79 3.81 -1.96
C LEU A 124 -10.96 4.44 -2.73
N GLY A 125 -10.66 5.32 -3.68
CA GLY A 125 -11.66 5.93 -4.54
C GLY A 125 -12.34 4.89 -5.44
N ALA A 126 -11.56 4.03 -6.10
CA ALA A 126 -12.08 2.95 -6.93
C ALA A 126 -12.90 1.93 -6.11
N ALA A 127 -12.38 1.52 -4.95
CA ALA A 127 -13.02 0.60 -4.02
C ALA A 127 -14.36 1.16 -3.51
N THR A 128 -14.46 2.47 -3.28
CA THR A 128 -15.71 3.12 -2.89
C THR A 128 -16.78 2.97 -3.98
N LEU A 129 -16.43 3.23 -5.25
CA LEU A 129 -17.37 3.10 -6.37
C LEU A 129 -17.80 1.63 -6.56
N ILE A 130 -16.86 0.70 -6.44
CA ILE A 130 -17.12 -0.74 -6.58
C ILE A 130 -18.00 -1.25 -5.43
N ALA A 131 -17.71 -0.88 -4.19
CA ALA A 131 -18.54 -1.22 -3.04
C ALA A 131 -19.97 -0.67 -3.19
N ARG A 132 -20.13 0.58 -3.63
CA ARG A 132 -21.46 1.15 -3.92
C ARG A 132 -22.18 0.42 -5.05
N LYS A 133 -21.47 -0.02 -6.09
CA LYS A 133 -22.04 -0.85 -7.16
C LYS A 133 -22.55 -2.19 -6.61
N ILE A 134 -21.77 -2.84 -5.74
CA ILE A 134 -22.17 -4.08 -5.05
C ILE A 134 -23.43 -3.85 -4.21
N LEU A 135 -23.47 -2.78 -3.41
CA LEU A 135 -24.62 -2.46 -2.56
C LEU A 135 -25.86 -2.02 -3.37
N LYS A 136 -25.67 -1.34 -4.50
CA LYS A 136 -26.78 -1.04 -5.44
C LYS A 136 -27.40 -2.31 -5.99
N ASN A 137 -26.57 -3.29 -6.36
CA ASN A 137 -27.06 -4.59 -6.84
C ASN A 137 -27.82 -5.37 -5.75
N ARG A 138 -27.63 -5.03 -4.47
CA ARG A 138 -28.39 -5.57 -3.32
C ARG A 138 -29.64 -4.74 -2.96
N GLY A 139 -29.89 -3.65 -3.67
CA GLY A 139 -31.01 -2.74 -3.38
C GLY A 139 -30.77 -1.79 -2.19
N GLU A 140 -29.57 -1.76 -1.62
CA GLU A 140 -29.26 -0.99 -0.41
C GLU A 140 -28.89 0.49 -0.70
N VAL A 141 -28.44 0.78 -1.92
CA VAL A 141 -27.99 2.13 -2.32
C VAL A 141 -28.52 2.49 -3.71
N LYS A 142 -28.98 3.73 -3.88
CA LYS A 142 -29.50 4.23 -5.17
C LYS A 142 -28.42 4.84 -6.09
N ILE A 143 -27.39 5.47 -5.51
CA ILE A 143 -26.38 6.25 -6.24
C ILE A 143 -24.98 5.64 -6.08
N VAL A 144 -24.39 5.23 -7.21
CA VAL A 144 -23.03 4.67 -7.25
C VAL A 144 -21.99 5.78 -7.42
N MET A 145 -22.18 6.67 -8.40
CA MET A 145 -21.25 7.75 -8.70
C MET A 145 -21.41 8.88 -7.68
N SER A 146 -20.36 9.13 -6.90
CA SER A 146 -20.30 10.22 -5.94
C SER A 146 -19.10 11.12 -6.23
N PRO A 147 -19.19 12.44 -6.06
CA PRO A 147 -18.08 13.35 -6.35
C PRO A 147 -16.82 13.05 -5.51
N ALA A 148 -16.98 12.74 -4.23
CA ALA A 148 -15.86 12.52 -3.32
C ALA A 148 -14.87 11.42 -3.79
N PRO A 149 -15.27 10.16 -4.06
CA PRO A 149 -14.35 9.15 -4.56
C PRO A 149 -13.76 9.50 -5.93
N LEU A 150 -14.50 10.17 -6.81
CA LEU A 150 -13.98 10.62 -8.10
C LEU A 150 -12.90 11.69 -7.96
N ILE A 151 -13.08 12.65 -7.04
CA ILE A 151 -12.07 13.67 -6.73
C ILE A 151 -10.81 13.00 -6.17
N VAL A 152 -10.96 12.07 -5.23
CA VAL A 152 -9.80 11.35 -4.65
C VAL A 152 -9.06 10.57 -5.73
N MET A 153 -9.76 9.86 -6.62
CA MET A 153 -9.12 9.17 -7.75
C MET A 153 -8.42 10.16 -8.70
N GLY A 154 -9.09 11.26 -9.06
CA GLY A 154 -8.56 12.27 -9.97
C GLY A 154 -7.30 12.92 -9.43
N VAL A 155 -7.31 13.35 -8.16
CA VAL A 155 -6.14 13.92 -7.49
C VAL A 155 -5.01 12.89 -7.38
N SER A 156 -5.32 11.66 -6.96
CA SER A 156 -4.31 10.60 -6.82
C SER A 156 -3.65 10.26 -8.16
N LEU A 157 -4.46 10.14 -9.23
CA LEU A 157 -3.98 9.88 -10.58
C LEU A 157 -3.17 11.05 -11.14
N PHE A 158 -3.63 12.29 -10.91
CA PHE A 158 -2.89 13.49 -11.30
C PHE A 158 -1.53 13.55 -10.61
N LEU A 159 -1.47 13.26 -9.31
CA LEU A 159 -0.20 13.24 -8.56
C LEU A 159 0.74 12.14 -9.08
N VAL A 160 0.23 10.93 -9.32
CA VAL A 160 0.99 9.82 -9.91
C VAL A 160 1.55 10.18 -11.29
N ILE A 161 0.69 10.66 -12.20
CA ILE A 161 1.09 11.02 -13.55
C ILE A 161 2.04 12.22 -13.53
N GLY A 162 1.77 13.22 -12.71
CA GLY A 162 2.63 14.40 -12.55
C GLY A 162 4.00 14.04 -12.02
N ALA A 163 4.07 13.23 -10.97
CA ALA A 163 5.31 12.69 -10.40
C ALA A 163 6.10 11.88 -11.43
N TYR A 164 5.42 11.08 -12.27
CA TYR A 164 6.06 10.32 -13.33
C TYR A 164 6.54 11.20 -14.49
N ALA A 165 5.70 12.10 -14.99
CA ALA A 165 6.00 12.97 -16.11
C ALA A 165 7.15 13.93 -15.76
N TRP A 166 7.28 14.28 -14.49
CA TRP A 166 8.39 15.05 -13.95
C TRP A 166 9.65 14.17 -13.84
N GLY A 167 10.31 13.93 -14.99
CA GLY A 167 11.61 13.26 -15.04
C GLY A 167 11.57 11.77 -14.72
N LYS A 168 10.48 11.06 -15.05
CA LYS A 168 10.31 9.62 -14.77
C LYS A 168 10.47 9.26 -13.28
N GLY A 169 10.21 10.22 -12.39
CA GLY A 169 10.42 10.08 -10.94
C GLY A 169 11.85 10.35 -10.47
N GLU A 170 12.83 10.52 -11.37
CA GLU A 170 14.23 10.80 -11.00
C GLU A 170 14.34 12.13 -10.26
N ASN A 171 13.61 13.16 -10.71
CA ASN A 171 13.66 14.48 -10.09
C ASN A 171 13.11 14.49 -8.64
N LEU A 172 12.09 13.67 -8.34
CA LEU A 172 11.62 13.49 -6.97
C LEU A 172 12.69 12.82 -6.10
N TYR A 173 13.43 11.87 -6.68
CA TYR A 173 14.54 11.22 -6.00
C TYR A 173 15.72 12.18 -5.78
N VAL A 174 16.06 13.01 -6.77
CA VAL A 174 17.09 14.07 -6.64
C VAL A 174 16.70 15.04 -5.53
N MET A 175 15.47 15.55 -5.53
CA MET A 175 14.98 16.47 -4.50
C MET A 175 15.00 15.83 -3.11
N PHE A 176 14.62 14.55 -3.00
CA PHE A 176 14.73 13.78 -1.77
C PHE A 176 16.19 13.67 -1.28
N LEU A 177 17.14 13.37 -2.17
CA LEU A 177 18.55 13.30 -1.81
C LEU A 177 19.16 14.65 -1.43
N GLU A 178 18.77 15.73 -2.11
CA GLU A 178 19.16 17.09 -1.75
C GLU A 178 18.64 17.46 -0.34
N GLY A 179 17.37 17.17 -0.06
CA GLY A 179 16.79 17.37 1.27
C GLY A 179 17.50 16.55 2.34
N TYR A 180 17.81 15.28 2.05
CA TYR A 180 18.61 14.44 2.94
C TYR A 180 19.98 15.06 3.24
N ARG A 181 20.69 15.55 2.21
CA ARG A 181 22.01 16.19 2.37
C ARG A 181 21.96 17.48 3.19
N ILE A 182 20.90 18.27 3.04
CA ILE A 182 20.72 19.50 3.81
C ILE A 182 20.49 19.19 5.29
N LEU A 183 19.72 18.14 5.60
CA LEU A 183 19.35 17.79 6.98
C LEU A 183 20.42 16.99 7.72
N PHE A 184 21.11 16.08 7.03
CA PHE A 184 22.01 15.09 7.65
C PHE A 184 23.45 15.13 7.11
N GLY A 185 23.73 15.98 6.12
CA GLY A 185 25.05 16.08 5.49
C GLY A 185 25.26 15.05 4.37
N SER A 186 26.48 14.98 3.85
CA SER A 186 26.82 14.11 2.70
C SER A 186 26.92 12.61 3.04
N GLY A 187 26.63 12.20 4.28
CA GLY A 187 26.82 10.83 4.75
C GLY A 187 28.29 10.42 4.88
N LEU A 188 29.21 11.39 4.95
CA LEU A 188 30.63 11.21 5.25
C LEU A 188 30.89 11.64 6.69
N SER A 189 30.53 10.79 7.65
CA SER A 189 31.02 10.87 9.03
C SER A 189 31.51 9.50 9.46
#